data_AF-A0A0F3L3T7-F1
#
_entry.id   AF-A0A0F3L3T7-F1
#
_cell.length_a   1.000
_cell.length_b   1.000
_cell.length_c   1.000
_cell.angle_alpha   90.00
_cell.angle_beta   90.00
_cell.angle_gamma   90.00
#
_symmetry.space_group_name_H-M   'P 1'
#
loop_
_entity.id
_entity.type
_entity.pdbx_description
1 polymer ?
#
loop_
_entity_poly.entity_id
_entity_poly.type
_entity_poly.pdbx_seq_one_letter_code
_entity_poly.pdbx_strand_id
1 'polypeptide(L)'
;MTKHGVFLALLIPTAALAAPPAAYTPPPGTPPMAPATAEAAPLDLGPLVDKLVADLTRDSRTQAKSFRMLISLGRPAVPYVVAHLGDSRSLPEQSIWVQAVTGRSDTQYHPWFVHDGLLAVLKELTGFSRAPLTGHLLPSQRAKSVRKWVTFCVERYPRQAAVCQRALQNGAVPGAVADSEVAFSGH
;
A
#
# COMPACT_ATOMS: atom_id res chain seq x y z
N MET A 1 -0.11 -50.66 -40.01
CA MET A 1 -1.30 -51.40 -39.53
C MET A 1 -1.73 -50.73 -38.23
N THR A 2 -2.88 -50.11 -38.01
CA THR A 2 -4.18 -49.97 -38.71
C THR A 2 -4.85 -48.81 -37.93
N LYS A 3 -5.09 -47.63 -38.52
CA LYS A 3 -6.38 -47.12 -39.01
C LYS A 3 -7.46 -46.75 -37.95
N HIS A 4 -7.91 -45.49 -38.07
CA HIS A 4 -9.30 -44.96 -37.87
C HIS A 4 -9.76 -44.73 -36.42
N GLY A 5 -10.59 -43.74 -36.07
CA GLY A 5 -11.38 -42.72 -36.81
C GLY A 5 -11.83 -41.62 -35.80
N VAL A 6 -12.01 -40.36 -36.17
CA VAL A 6 -13.15 -39.74 -36.89
C VAL A 6 -14.41 -39.56 -36.02
N PHE A 7 -14.73 -38.26 -35.80
CA PHE A 7 -16.05 -37.60 -35.66
C PHE A 7 -16.69 -37.28 -34.29
N LEU A 8 -16.75 -35.96 -34.05
CA LEU A 8 -17.96 -35.10 -33.99
C LEU A 8 -18.92 -35.23 -32.79
N ALA A 9 -19.05 -34.13 -32.03
CA ALA A 9 -20.36 -33.53 -31.73
C ALA A 9 -20.19 -32.12 -31.12
N LEU A 10 -20.66 -31.12 -31.86
CA LEU A 10 -21.04 -29.80 -31.33
C LEU A 10 -22.11 -29.97 -30.25
N LEU A 11 -22.00 -29.23 -29.15
CA LEU A 11 -23.13 -28.77 -28.33
C LEU A 11 -22.77 -27.42 -27.66
N ILE A 12 -23.22 -26.35 -28.30
CA ILE A 12 -23.51 -25.00 -27.75
C ILE A 12 -25.07 -24.94 -27.70
N PRO A 13 -25.80 -24.09 -26.92
CA PRO A 13 -25.48 -23.15 -25.82
C PRO A 13 -26.38 -23.33 -24.57
N THR A 14 -26.13 -22.58 -23.49
CA THR A 14 -27.25 -21.87 -22.82
C THR A 14 -26.76 -20.55 -22.23
N ALA A 15 -27.05 -19.46 -22.94
CA ALA A 15 -26.96 -18.12 -22.39
C ALA A 15 -28.15 -17.92 -21.44
N ALA A 16 -27.87 -17.74 -20.15
CA ALA A 16 -28.86 -17.30 -19.20
C ALA A 16 -29.15 -15.81 -19.45
N LEU A 17 -30.35 -15.49 -19.91
CA LEU A 17 -30.89 -14.13 -19.92
C LEU A 17 -31.00 -13.65 -18.46
N ALA A 18 -30.14 -12.72 -18.07
CA ALA A 18 -30.32 -11.95 -16.85
C ALA A 18 -31.47 -10.96 -17.04
N ALA A 19 -32.52 -11.10 -16.24
CA ALA A 19 -33.59 -10.11 -16.14
C ALA A 19 -33.05 -8.78 -15.58
N PRO A 20 -33.54 -7.62 -16.04
CA PRO A 20 -33.18 -6.33 -15.46
C PRO A 20 -33.76 -6.20 -14.03
N PRO A 21 -33.05 -5.57 -13.08
CA PRO A 21 -33.63 -5.28 -11.78
C PRO A 21 -34.75 -4.26 -11.93
N ALA A 22 -35.91 -4.58 -11.34
CA ALA A 22 -37.04 -3.68 -11.24
C ALA A 22 -36.59 -2.35 -10.59
N ALA A 23 -36.98 -1.23 -11.21
CA ALA A 23 -36.76 0.10 -10.65
C ALA A 23 -37.48 0.21 -9.30
N TYR A 24 -36.70 0.32 -8.22
CA TYR A 24 -37.22 0.59 -6.88
C TYR A 24 -37.84 1.99 -6.88
N THR A 25 -39.16 2.05 -6.77
CA THR A 25 -39.90 3.29 -6.49
C THR A 25 -40.12 3.36 -4.98
N PRO A 26 -39.52 4.33 -4.27
CA PRO A 26 -39.78 4.50 -2.85
C PRO A 26 -41.25 4.93 -2.61
N PRO A 27 -41.85 4.55 -1.47
CA PRO A 27 -43.23 4.90 -1.16
C PRO A 27 -43.41 6.42 -0.96
N PRO A 28 -44.57 6.97 -1.36
CA PRO A 28 -44.89 8.38 -1.13
C PRO A 28 -45.03 8.65 0.37
N GLY A 29 -44.27 9.63 0.89
CA GLY A 29 -44.28 10.02 2.31
C GLY A 29 -42.92 10.04 2.99
N THR A 30 -41.84 9.65 2.31
CA THR A 30 -40.48 9.79 2.85
C THR A 30 -40.04 11.26 2.72
N PRO A 31 -39.70 11.97 3.81
CA PRO A 31 -39.16 13.33 3.70
C PRO A 31 -37.87 13.30 2.88
N PRO A 32 -37.59 14.32 2.04
CA PRO A 32 -36.35 14.38 1.29
C PRO A 32 -35.19 14.33 2.30
N MET A 33 -34.31 13.34 2.16
CA MET A 33 -33.06 13.31 2.89
C MET A 33 -32.37 14.66 2.67
N ALA A 34 -32.18 15.40 3.76
CA ALA A 34 -31.44 16.64 3.75
C ALA A 34 -30.12 16.45 2.99
N PRO A 35 -29.68 17.43 2.17
CA PRO A 35 -28.41 17.34 1.48
C PRO A 35 -27.32 17.07 2.52
N ALA A 36 -26.49 16.07 2.21
CA ALA A 36 -25.36 15.67 3.02
C ALA A 36 -24.62 16.91 3.53
N THR A 37 -24.55 17.02 4.86
CA THR A 37 -23.68 17.94 5.58
C THR A 37 -22.36 18.09 4.85
N ALA A 38 -22.00 19.33 4.52
CA ALA A 38 -20.73 19.70 3.92
C ALA A 38 -19.60 18.87 4.56
N GLU A 39 -19.02 17.97 3.76
CA GLU A 39 -17.91 17.11 4.13
C GLU A 39 -16.75 18.04 4.49
N ALA A 40 -16.49 18.21 5.80
CA ALA A 40 -15.38 19.01 6.29
C ALA A 40 -14.12 18.59 5.53
N ALA A 41 -13.38 19.58 5.01
CA ALA A 41 -12.17 19.31 4.23
C ALA A 41 -11.30 18.31 5.02
N PRO A 42 -10.95 17.15 4.43
CA PRO A 42 -10.22 16.13 5.16
C PRO A 42 -8.92 16.73 5.70
N LEU A 43 -8.66 16.52 6.99
CA LEU A 43 -7.42 16.92 7.66
C LEU A 43 -6.23 16.46 6.82
N ASP A 44 -5.42 17.40 6.35
CA ASP A 44 -4.19 17.06 5.64
C ASP A 44 -3.15 16.55 6.63
N LEU A 45 -2.97 15.23 6.67
CA LEU A 45 -2.01 14.58 7.57
C LEU A 45 -0.57 14.62 7.04
N GLY A 46 -0.34 15.17 5.83
CA GLY A 46 0.97 15.19 5.17
C GLY A 46 2.08 15.74 6.06
N PRO A 47 2.01 17.00 6.53
CA PRO A 47 3.06 17.60 7.35
C PRO A 47 3.36 16.84 8.65
N LEU A 48 2.33 16.23 9.26
CA LEU A 48 2.50 15.43 10.46
C LEU A 48 3.22 14.11 10.16
N VAL A 49 2.80 13.41 9.11
CA VAL A 49 3.45 12.15 8.70
C VAL A 49 4.89 12.40 8.26
N ASP A 50 5.16 13.47 7.50
CA ASP A 50 6.50 13.87 7.08
C ASP A 50 7.43 14.04 8.29
N LYS A 51 6.97 14.77 9.30
CA LYS A 51 7.71 14.97 10.54
C LYS A 51 7.97 13.65 11.26
N LEU A 52 6.94 12.82 11.42
CA LEU A 52 7.07 11.53 12.11
C LEU A 52 8.05 10.59 11.40
N VAL A 53 8.04 10.57 10.06
CA VAL A 53 8.97 9.76 9.25
C VAL A 53 10.39 10.30 9.34
N ALA A 54 10.59 11.62 9.38
CA ALA A 54 11.91 12.21 9.60
C ALA A 54 12.47 11.79 10.99
N ASP A 55 11.63 11.86 12.02
CA ASP A 55 11.93 11.53 13.41
C ASP A 55 12.29 10.05 13.63
N LEU A 56 11.91 9.13 12.72
CA LEU A 56 12.26 7.70 12.80
C LEU A 56 13.78 7.43 12.83
N THR A 57 14.57 8.32 12.26
CA THR A 57 16.02 8.13 12.11
C THR A 57 16.86 8.86 13.16
N ARG A 58 16.21 9.53 14.12
CA ARG A 58 16.89 10.43 15.06
C ARG A 58 17.59 9.69 16.20
N ASP A 59 16.82 8.94 16.98
CA ASP A 59 17.29 8.14 18.12
C ASP A 59 16.21 7.10 18.49
N SER A 60 16.57 6.04 19.22
CA SER A 60 15.66 4.91 19.49
C SER A 60 14.39 5.32 20.24
N ARG A 61 14.46 6.32 21.14
CA ARG A 61 13.30 6.81 21.90
C ARG A 61 12.34 7.57 20.98
N THR A 62 12.88 8.47 20.16
CA THR A 62 12.10 9.25 19.18
C THR A 62 11.51 8.34 18.10
N GLN A 63 12.26 7.33 17.65
CA GLN A 63 11.79 6.31 16.72
C GLN A 63 10.56 5.56 17.26
N ALA A 64 10.65 5.00 18.47
CA ALA A 64 9.56 4.24 19.08
C ALA A 64 8.29 5.10 19.26
N LYS A 65 8.46 6.35 19.71
CA LYS A 65 7.37 7.31 19.82
C LYS A 65 6.72 7.57 18.44
N SER A 66 7.54 7.77 17.42
CA SER A 66 7.06 8.12 16.07
C SER A 66 6.32 6.96 15.41
N PHE A 67 6.79 5.72 15.56
CA PHE A 67 6.03 4.54 15.10
C PHE A 67 4.68 4.41 15.79
N ARG A 68 4.62 4.59 17.11
CA ARG A 68 3.35 4.57 17.86
C ARG A 68 2.40 5.65 17.37
N MET A 69 2.91 6.87 17.15
CA MET A 69 2.11 7.97 16.63
C MET A 69 1.59 7.68 15.22
N LEU A 70 2.43 7.18 14.30
CA LEU A 70 2.03 6.80 12.94
C LEU A 70 0.89 5.78 12.95
N ILE A 71 0.96 4.76 13.81
CA ILE A 71 -0.08 3.75 13.95
C ILE A 71 -1.38 4.36 14.51
N SER A 72 -1.27 5.27 15.48
CA SER A 72 -2.43 5.91 16.11
C SER A 72 -3.24 6.82 15.18
N LEU A 73 -2.65 7.28 14.07
CA LEU A 73 -3.36 8.09 13.06
C LEU A 73 -4.42 7.28 12.30
N GLY A 74 -4.34 5.95 12.32
CA GLY A 74 -5.33 5.08 11.71
C GLY A 74 -5.36 5.13 10.18
N ARG A 75 -6.45 4.60 9.62
CA ARG A 75 -6.63 4.43 8.16
C ARG A 75 -6.50 5.70 7.32
N PRO A 76 -6.84 6.92 7.79
CA PRO A 76 -6.61 8.15 7.04
C PRO A 76 -5.13 8.44 6.74
N ALA A 77 -4.18 7.91 7.53
CA ALA A 77 -2.75 8.11 7.31
C ALA A 77 -2.16 7.26 6.18
N VAL A 78 -2.87 6.23 5.70
CA VAL A 78 -2.34 5.25 4.73
C VAL A 78 -1.73 5.93 3.50
N PRO A 79 -2.38 6.90 2.82
CA PRO A 79 -1.80 7.50 1.62
C PRO A 79 -0.52 8.28 1.87
N TYR A 80 -0.45 8.96 3.01
CA TYR A 80 0.74 9.69 3.43
C TYR A 80 1.88 8.76 3.82
N VAL A 81 1.61 7.66 4.53
CA VAL A 81 2.63 6.65 4.84
C VAL A 81 3.13 5.96 3.57
N VAL A 82 2.23 5.62 2.63
CA VAL A 82 2.61 5.04 1.33
C VAL A 82 3.54 5.99 0.58
N ALA A 83 3.28 7.30 0.58
CA ALA A 83 4.12 8.29 -0.08
C ALA A 83 5.60 8.24 0.37
N HIS A 84 5.89 7.81 1.59
CA HIS A 84 7.24 7.67 2.13
C HIS A 84 7.89 6.30 1.91
N LEU A 85 7.18 5.34 1.31
CA LEU A 85 7.80 4.06 0.96
C LEU A 85 8.93 4.27 -0.04
N GLY A 86 10.04 3.58 0.20
CA GLY A 86 11.26 3.69 -0.60
C GLY A 86 12.41 4.33 0.17
N ASP A 87 12.11 4.98 1.31
CA ASP A 87 13.11 5.51 2.21
C ASP A 87 14.05 4.41 2.74
N SER A 88 15.31 4.49 2.31
CA SER A 88 16.37 3.54 2.63
C SER A 88 17.27 3.98 3.77
N ARG A 89 16.91 5.03 4.52
CA ARG A 89 17.66 5.42 5.73
C ARG A 89 17.58 4.29 6.76
N SER A 90 18.68 4.04 7.46
CA SER A 90 18.73 3.03 8.52
C SER A 90 18.04 3.52 9.78
N LEU A 91 17.41 2.60 10.51
CA LEU A 91 16.80 2.88 11.81
C LEU A 91 17.83 2.70 12.93
N PRO A 92 17.84 3.58 13.95
CA PRO A 92 18.74 3.43 15.10
C PRO A 92 18.46 2.17 15.93
N GLU A 93 17.20 1.73 16.02
CA GLU A 93 16.82 0.49 16.69
C GLU A 93 16.17 -0.48 15.69
N GLN A 94 16.72 -1.68 15.57
CA GLN A 94 16.25 -2.70 14.62
C GLN A 94 15.16 -3.60 15.19
N SER A 95 14.49 -3.14 16.24
CA SER A 95 13.35 -3.80 16.85
C SER A 95 12.30 -2.80 17.30
N ILE A 96 11.06 -3.03 16.91
CA ILE A 96 9.92 -2.21 17.34
C ILE A 96 8.82 -3.09 17.90
N TRP A 97 8.27 -2.66 19.03
CA TRP A 97 7.11 -3.28 19.64
C TRP A 97 5.87 -2.47 19.31
N VAL A 98 4.92 -3.12 18.63
CA VAL A 98 3.58 -2.57 18.44
C VAL A 98 2.67 -3.14 19.51
N GLN A 99 2.17 -2.25 20.35
CA GLN A 99 1.15 -2.58 21.32
C GLN A 99 -0.20 -2.69 20.62
N ALA A 100 -0.87 -3.81 20.78
CA ALA A 100 -2.20 -3.99 20.20
C ALA A 100 -3.21 -3.09 20.92
N VAL A 101 -3.99 -2.32 20.17
CA VAL A 101 -5.03 -1.45 20.74
C VAL A 101 -6.21 -2.26 21.31
N THR A 102 -6.40 -3.52 20.89
CA THR A 102 -7.50 -4.40 21.34
C THR A 102 -7.14 -5.88 21.28
N GLY A 103 -7.10 -6.58 22.42
CA GLY A 103 -7.24 -8.05 22.58
C GLY A 103 -6.28 -8.98 21.81
N ARG A 104 -5.46 -8.47 20.89
CA ARG A 104 -4.41 -9.19 20.20
C ARG A 104 -3.13 -9.13 21.02
N SER A 105 -2.25 -10.10 20.84
CA SER A 105 -0.91 -10.04 21.38
C SER A 105 -0.13 -8.88 20.77
N ASP A 106 0.74 -8.29 21.57
CA ASP A 106 1.75 -7.37 21.10
C ASP A 106 2.59 -8.03 20.00
N THR A 107 2.95 -7.25 18.99
CA THR A 107 3.72 -7.75 17.86
C THR A 107 5.08 -7.06 17.82
N GLN A 108 6.13 -7.87 17.80
CA GLN A 108 7.49 -7.40 17.57
C GLN A 108 7.81 -7.46 16.08
N TYR A 109 8.35 -6.37 15.55
CA TYR A 109 8.91 -6.30 14.20
C TYR A 109 10.41 -5.98 14.28
N HIS A 110 11.17 -6.37 13.26
CA HIS A 110 12.62 -6.18 13.22
C HIS A 110 13.11 -5.34 12.02
N PRO A 111 12.62 -4.11 11.81
CA PRO A 111 12.97 -3.31 10.64
C PRO A 111 14.38 -2.72 10.72
N TRP A 112 15.16 -2.85 9.65
CA TRP A 112 16.51 -2.27 9.55
C TRP A 112 16.49 -0.89 8.89
N PHE A 113 15.50 -0.65 8.04
CA PHE A 113 15.34 0.57 7.27
C PHE A 113 13.96 1.18 7.49
N VAL A 114 13.84 2.49 7.27
CA VAL A 114 12.58 3.22 7.37
C VAL A 114 11.50 2.53 6.52
N HIS A 115 11.79 2.16 5.27
CA HIS A 115 10.87 1.40 4.42
C HIS A 115 10.26 0.18 5.14
N ASP A 116 11.10 -0.65 5.76
CA ASP A 116 10.65 -1.89 6.40
C ASP A 116 9.79 -1.61 7.64
N GLY A 117 10.13 -0.55 8.38
CA GLY A 117 9.30 -0.05 9.48
C GLY A 117 7.95 0.46 9.01
N LEU A 118 7.91 1.19 7.90
CA LEU A 118 6.64 1.68 7.32
C LEU A 118 5.77 0.54 6.77
N LEU A 119 6.36 -0.57 6.30
CA LEU A 119 5.57 -1.75 5.96
C LEU A 119 4.87 -2.37 7.18
N ALA A 120 5.53 -2.37 8.34
CA ALA A 120 4.90 -2.79 9.59
C ALA A 120 3.77 -1.83 9.99
N VAL A 121 4.00 -0.52 9.93
CA VAL A 121 2.93 0.49 10.15
C VAL A 121 1.74 0.22 9.23
N LEU A 122 1.96 0.04 7.93
CA LEU A 122 0.88 -0.21 6.98
C LEU A 122 0.12 -1.49 7.30
N LYS A 123 0.80 -2.57 7.72
CA LYS A 123 0.11 -3.78 8.18
C LYS A 123 -0.80 -3.52 9.39
N GLU A 124 -0.37 -2.70 10.33
CA GLU A 124 -1.20 -2.34 11.50
C GLU A 124 -2.38 -1.45 11.09
N LEU A 125 -2.18 -0.54 10.14
CA LEU A 125 -3.25 0.35 9.66
C LEU A 125 -4.30 -0.37 8.80
N THR A 126 -3.90 -1.38 8.02
CA THR A 126 -4.78 -2.05 7.05
C THR A 126 -5.20 -3.46 7.44
N GLY A 127 -4.50 -4.09 8.39
CA GLY A 127 -4.70 -5.48 8.79
C GLY A 127 -4.02 -6.52 7.87
N PHE A 128 -3.31 -6.10 6.82
CA PHE A 128 -2.62 -7.01 5.89
C PHE A 128 -1.31 -6.43 5.37
N SER A 129 -0.41 -7.29 4.89
CA SER A 129 0.84 -6.86 4.26
C SER A 129 0.85 -7.11 2.75
N ARG A 130 1.52 -6.23 2.00
CA ARG A 130 1.81 -6.42 0.56
C ARG A 130 3.27 -6.75 0.27
N ALA A 131 4.04 -7.06 1.32
CA ALA A 131 5.44 -7.47 1.26
C ALA A 131 5.81 -8.39 2.43
N PRO A 132 6.90 -9.17 2.32
CA PRO A 132 7.49 -9.81 3.49
C PRO A 132 7.82 -8.77 4.56
N LEU A 133 7.67 -9.14 5.84
CA LEU A 133 8.06 -8.30 6.98
C LEU A 133 9.28 -8.91 7.67
N THR A 134 10.30 -9.24 6.88
CA THR A 134 11.56 -9.81 7.38
C THR A 134 12.49 -8.75 7.94
N GLY A 135 12.21 -7.48 7.65
CA GLY A 135 12.93 -6.35 8.23
C GLY A 135 14.19 -5.92 7.49
N HIS A 136 14.61 -6.66 6.46
CA HIS A 136 15.83 -6.42 5.70
C HIS A 136 15.60 -6.65 4.20
N LEU A 137 14.55 -6.05 3.64
CA LEU A 137 14.21 -6.29 2.24
C LEU A 137 15.34 -5.81 1.32
N LEU A 138 15.65 -6.62 0.31
CA LEU A 138 16.57 -6.21 -0.76
C LEU A 138 16.01 -4.98 -1.50
N PRO A 139 16.86 -4.11 -2.09
CA PRO A 139 16.39 -2.95 -2.86
C PRO A 139 15.33 -3.30 -3.92
N SER A 140 15.52 -4.41 -4.64
CA SER A 140 14.56 -4.88 -5.64
C SER A 140 13.21 -5.31 -5.04
N GLN A 141 13.22 -5.87 -3.83
CA GLN A 141 12.01 -6.22 -3.08
C GLN A 141 11.29 -4.98 -2.57
N ARG A 142 12.02 -3.97 -2.09
CA ARG A 142 11.47 -2.67 -1.70
C ARG A 142 10.83 -1.95 -2.89
N ALA A 143 11.47 -1.94 -4.05
CA ALA A 143 10.87 -1.37 -5.25
C ALA A 143 9.58 -2.10 -5.66
N LYS A 144 9.55 -3.44 -5.52
CA LYS A 144 8.35 -4.24 -5.78
C LYS A 144 7.23 -3.98 -4.77
N SER A 145 7.54 -3.82 -3.49
CA SER A 145 6.56 -3.50 -2.45
C SER A 145 5.98 -2.10 -2.62
N VAL A 146 6.80 -1.09 -2.97
CA VAL A 146 6.33 0.26 -3.32
C VAL A 146 5.25 0.18 -4.39
N ARG A 147 5.53 -0.49 -5.53
CA ARG A 147 4.54 -0.62 -6.62
C ARG A 147 3.22 -1.24 -6.14
N LYS A 148 3.28 -2.35 -5.40
CA LYS A 148 2.09 -3.03 -4.87
C LYS A 148 1.27 -2.16 -3.91
N TRP A 149 1.94 -1.34 -3.10
CA TRP A 149 1.29 -0.43 -2.15
C TRP A 149 0.72 0.80 -2.84
N VAL A 150 1.42 1.37 -3.82
CA VAL A 150 0.92 2.50 -4.61
C VAL A 150 -0.34 2.10 -5.38
N THR A 151 -0.35 0.94 -6.06
CA THR A 151 -1.54 0.43 -6.75
C THR A 151 -2.73 0.34 -5.80
N PHE A 152 -2.55 -0.30 -4.63
CA PHE A 152 -3.60 -0.37 -3.61
C PHE A 152 -4.07 0.99 -3.13
N CYS A 153 -3.13 1.89 -2.87
CA CYS A 153 -3.41 3.21 -2.34
C CYS A 153 -4.26 4.02 -3.31
N VAL A 154 -3.91 4.02 -4.60
CA VAL A 154 -4.68 4.70 -5.65
C VAL A 154 -6.08 4.10 -5.79
N GLU A 155 -6.20 2.77 -5.80
CA GLU A 155 -7.49 2.08 -5.88
C GLU A 155 -8.38 2.39 -4.66
N ARG A 156 -7.81 2.42 -3.46
CA ARG A 156 -8.57 2.56 -2.22
C ARG A 156 -8.84 4.01 -1.81
N TYR A 157 -7.99 4.94 -2.25
CA TYR A 157 -8.01 6.36 -1.92
C TYR A 157 -7.88 7.23 -3.19
N PRO A 158 -8.85 7.16 -4.13
CA PRO A 158 -8.73 7.82 -5.43
C PRO A 158 -8.60 9.35 -5.32
N ARG A 159 -9.23 9.98 -4.32
CA ARG A 159 -9.09 11.42 -4.05
C ARG A 159 -7.67 11.84 -3.64
N GLN A 160 -6.83 10.89 -3.21
CA GLN A 160 -5.46 11.10 -2.77
C GLN A 160 -4.44 10.37 -3.67
N ALA A 161 -4.83 10.00 -4.89
CA ALA A 161 -3.98 9.26 -5.82
C ALA A 161 -2.62 9.96 -6.08
N ALA A 162 -2.62 11.29 -6.19
CA ALA A 162 -1.40 12.07 -6.35
C ALA A 162 -0.44 11.94 -5.15
N VAL A 163 -0.97 11.84 -3.93
CA VAL A 163 -0.16 11.60 -2.72
C VAL A 163 0.42 10.19 -2.75
N CYS A 164 -0.41 9.18 -3.04
CA CYS A 164 0.02 7.79 -3.16
C CYS A 164 1.19 7.63 -4.15
N GLN A 165 1.13 8.30 -5.30
CA GLN A 165 2.11 8.16 -6.39
C GLN A 165 3.49 8.76 -6.09
N ARG A 166 3.62 9.65 -5.08
CA ARG A 166 4.92 10.23 -4.68
C ARG A 166 5.95 9.17 -4.31
N ALA A 167 5.51 8.03 -3.79
CA ALA A 167 6.39 6.91 -3.43
C ALA A 167 7.20 6.37 -4.63
N LEU A 168 6.64 6.44 -5.84
CA LEU A 168 7.33 5.99 -7.06
C LEU A 168 8.53 6.90 -7.40
N GLN A 169 8.49 8.16 -6.97
CA GLN A 169 9.57 9.12 -7.16
C GLN A 169 10.69 8.88 -6.13
N ASN A 170 10.32 8.53 -4.89
CA ASN A 170 11.25 8.22 -3.81
C ASN A 170 12.02 6.90 -4.04
N GLY A 171 11.37 5.90 -4.64
CA GLY A 171 12.01 4.63 -5.04
C GLY A 171 12.79 4.70 -6.36
N ALA A 172 12.71 5.82 -7.07
CA ALA A 172 13.37 6.07 -8.34
C ALA A 172 14.68 6.85 -8.18
N VAL A 173 15.34 6.79 -7.02
CA VAL A 173 16.79 7.07 -6.92
C VAL A 173 17.51 5.77 -7.25
N PRO A 174 18.01 5.60 -8.47
CA PRO A 174 18.51 4.32 -8.90
C PRO A 174 20.02 4.43 -9.15
N GLY A 175 20.75 3.35 -8.87
CA GLY A 175 21.85 2.95 -9.75
C GLY A 175 21.33 2.60 -11.15
N ALA A 176 20.55 3.48 -11.77
CA ALA A 176 20.15 3.45 -13.17
C ALA A 176 20.67 4.74 -13.81
N VAL A 177 21.98 4.90 -13.71
CA VAL A 177 22.78 5.61 -14.70
C VAL A 177 23.80 4.60 -15.20
N ALA A 178 23.56 4.14 -16.42
CA ALA A 178 24.51 3.61 -17.40
C ALA A 178 25.46 2.48 -16.95
N ASP A 179 25.03 1.23 -17.15
CA ASP A 179 25.91 0.27 -17.83
C ASP A 179 25.71 0.46 -19.34
N SER A 180 26.25 1.56 -19.86
CA SER A 180 26.59 1.65 -21.27
C SER A 180 27.77 0.72 -21.48
N GLU A 181 27.47 -0.47 -22.00
CA GLU A 181 28.21 -1.12 -23.08
C GLU A 181 29.58 -0.49 -23.37
N VAL A 182 30.60 -0.84 -22.59
CA VAL A 182 31.98 -0.70 -23.06
C VAL A 182 32.20 -1.83 -24.05
N ALA A 183 31.91 -1.52 -25.31
CA ALA A 183 32.40 -2.29 -26.44
C ALA A 183 33.92 -2.31 -26.37
N PHE A 184 34.46 -3.43 -25.90
CA PHE A 184 35.88 -3.77 -26.02
C PHE A 184 36.13 -4.16 -27.47
N SER A 185 36.33 -3.17 -28.34
CA SER A 185 36.96 -3.38 -29.64
C SER A 185 38.45 -3.56 -29.42
N GLY A 186 38.95 -4.72 -29.84
CA GLY A 186 40.36 -5.05 -29.81
C GLY A 186 41.22 -4.13 -30.69
N HIS A 187 42.49 -4.08 -30.32
CA HIS A 187 43.63 -3.97 -31.22
C HIS A 187 44.79 -4.78 -30.64
#